data_AF-A0A934C9Z3-F1
#
_entry.id   AF-A0A934C9Z3-F1
#
_cell.length_a   1.000
_cell.length_b   1.000
_cell.length_c   1.000
_cell.angle_alpha   90.00
_cell.angle_beta   90.00
_cell.angle_gamma   90.00
#
_symmetry.space_group_name_H-M   'P 1'
#
loop_
_entity.id
_entity.type
_entity.pdbx_description
1 polymer ?
#
loop_
_entity_poly.entity_id
_entity_poly.type
_entity_poly.pdbx_seq_one_letter_code
_entity_poly.pdbx_strand_id
1 'polypeptide(L)'
;MRSVPVTEWRGYDPSLGRFAQADTIVPGGVQGVDRYAYVNNAPVNFVDPSGHKACDGDGINGGCDQSGIPDTLSQVRIALRSYGVKLRNKDSATWSFNDAYSAYLGVSAVGSALSRVSGQEATTIFKQAFEPMTFTIRNDMRYFGIASDGNIDFQAGRVTARLTAHKLGHSFEMHMKANNGGVYADDCPLVMFISQGIYDANNNLVTGKGLSNRYNGLFAPNNGYACDRYIGECQWHSRDVDDWSNEDEDWADIFMNWTFGYFAPNPAGDALYNWVETNMESWLR
;
A
#
# COMPACT_ATOMS: atom_id res chain seq x y z
N MET A 1 42.43 -19.71 18.56
CA MET A 1 41.45 -18.75 18.01
C MET A 1 40.78 -19.40 16.82
N ARG A 2 39.49 -19.72 16.92
CA ARG A 2 38.72 -20.26 15.78
C ARG A 2 38.31 -19.07 14.92
N SER A 3 38.74 -19.07 13.66
CA SER A 3 38.35 -18.08 12.66
C SER A 3 36.84 -18.15 12.44
N VAL A 4 36.14 -17.04 12.67
CA VAL A 4 34.75 -16.87 12.26
C VAL A 4 34.74 -16.63 10.75
N PRO A 5 33.91 -17.33 9.95
CA PRO A 5 33.80 -17.08 8.52
C PRO A 5 33.32 -15.64 8.28
N VAL A 6 33.70 -15.05 7.15
CA VAL A 6 33.32 -13.70 6.74
C VAL A 6 31.79 -13.60 6.63
N THR A 7 31.12 -13.16 7.70
CA THR A 7 29.74 -12.67 7.64
C THR A 7 29.79 -11.22 7.19
N GLU A 8 29.23 -10.94 6.01
CA GLU A 8 29.09 -9.58 5.47
C GLU A 8 28.14 -8.77 6.37
N TRP A 9 28.67 -7.88 7.21
CA TRP A 9 27.85 -6.94 7.96
C TRP A 9 27.35 -5.86 7.01
N ARG A 10 26.06 -5.89 6.65
CA ARG A 10 25.41 -4.77 5.96
C ARG A 10 25.26 -3.60 6.93
N GLY A 11 25.91 -2.48 6.64
CA GLY A 11 25.80 -1.29 7.49
C GLY A 11 24.35 -0.80 7.53
N TYR A 12 23.70 -0.84 8.69
CA TYR A 12 22.39 -0.23 8.93
C TYR A 12 22.58 1.25 9.23
N ASP A 13 21.80 2.12 8.59
CA ASP A 13 21.74 3.55 8.88
C ASP A 13 20.48 3.85 9.71
N PRO A 14 20.62 4.11 11.03
CA PRO A 14 19.48 4.42 11.89
C PRO A 14 18.77 5.72 11.53
N SER A 15 19.46 6.66 10.87
CA SER A 15 18.86 7.92 10.44
C SER A 15 17.94 7.74 9.22
N LEU A 16 18.20 6.70 8.41
CA LEU A 16 17.41 6.34 7.23
C LEU A 16 16.46 5.16 7.47
N GLY A 17 16.62 4.43 8.58
CA GLY A 17 15.84 3.23 8.89
C GLY A 17 16.09 2.06 7.93
N ARG A 18 17.25 2.02 7.26
CA ARG A 18 17.53 1.13 6.12
C ARG A 18 18.98 0.66 6.11
N PHE A 19 19.27 -0.37 5.34
CA PHE A 19 20.65 -0.76 5.06
C PHE A 19 21.30 0.17 4.03
N ALA A 20 22.58 0.50 4.24
CA ALA A 20 23.41 1.29 3.33
C ALA A 20 23.87 0.50 2.09
N GLN A 21 23.60 -0.80 2.06
CA GLN A 21 23.93 -1.72 0.96
C GLN A 21 22.74 -2.62 0.66
N ALA A 22 22.56 -2.96 -0.62
CA ALA A 22 21.51 -3.88 -1.07
C ALA A 22 21.75 -5.30 -0.54
N ASP A 23 20.66 -6.01 -0.23
CA ASP A 23 20.68 -7.42 0.19
C ASP A 23 21.30 -8.29 -0.90
N THR A 24 22.32 -9.09 -0.60
CA THR A 24 22.96 -10.02 -1.56
C THR A 24 22.15 -11.30 -1.76
N ILE A 25 21.20 -11.58 -0.86
CA ILE A 25 20.18 -12.60 -0.99
C ILE A 25 18.89 -11.88 -1.43
N VAL A 26 18.17 -12.40 -2.42
CA VAL A 26 16.88 -11.83 -2.84
C VAL A 26 15.77 -12.75 -2.30
N PRO A 27 15.13 -12.42 -1.17
CA PRO A 27 13.98 -13.16 -0.67
C PRO A 27 12.73 -12.76 -1.48
N GLY A 28 11.68 -13.58 -1.46
CA GLY A 28 10.36 -13.14 -1.91
C GLY A 28 9.72 -12.14 -0.92
N GLY A 29 8.87 -11.23 -1.38
CA GLY A 29 8.16 -10.25 -0.54
C GLY A 29 8.70 -8.81 -0.61
N VAL A 30 8.36 -7.96 0.38
CA VAL A 30 8.73 -6.52 0.42
C VAL A 30 10.26 -6.33 0.39
N GLN A 31 11.00 -7.20 1.07
CA GLN A 31 12.47 -7.22 1.05
C GLN A 31 13.06 -7.63 -0.32
N GLY A 32 12.29 -8.33 -1.16
CA GLY A 32 12.67 -8.67 -2.54
C GLY A 32 12.44 -7.55 -3.53
N VAL A 33 11.45 -6.69 -3.27
CA VAL A 33 11.19 -5.47 -4.07
C VAL A 33 12.00 -4.27 -3.57
N ASP A 34 12.36 -4.24 -2.28
CA ASP A 34 13.20 -3.23 -1.66
C ASP A 34 14.36 -3.91 -0.91
N ARG A 35 15.45 -4.14 -1.65
CA ARG A 35 16.65 -4.79 -1.15
C ARG A 35 17.39 -4.00 -0.08
N TYR A 36 16.97 -2.78 0.26
CA TYR A 36 17.57 -1.94 1.30
C TYR A 36 16.70 -1.88 2.57
N ALA A 37 15.50 -2.45 2.55
CA ALA A 37 14.59 -2.44 3.70
C ALA A 37 15.18 -3.20 4.90
N TYR A 38 15.06 -2.61 6.08
CA TYR A 38 15.42 -3.26 7.35
C TYR A 38 14.18 -3.94 7.93
N VAL A 39 14.24 -5.27 8.11
CA VAL A 39 13.18 -6.11 8.72
C VAL A 39 11.75 -5.83 8.22
N ASN A 40 11.57 -5.67 6.91
CA ASN A 40 10.29 -5.30 6.28
C ASN A 40 9.66 -4.01 6.85
N ASN A 41 10.50 -3.05 7.26
CA ASN A 41 10.11 -1.81 7.91
C ASN A 41 9.38 -2.00 9.24
N ALA A 42 9.63 -3.11 9.97
CA ALA A 42 9.07 -3.40 11.29
C ALA A 42 10.13 -3.52 12.41
N PRO A 43 10.99 -2.50 12.62
CA PRO A 43 12.16 -2.55 13.53
C PRO A 43 11.82 -2.64 15.02
N VAL A 44 10.56 -2.42 15.39
CA VAL A 44 10.11 -2.51 16.79
C VAL A 44 9.97 -3.97 17.22
N ASN A 45 9.55 -4.84 16.30
CA ASN A 45 9.26 -6.25 16.59
C ASN A 45 10.40 -7.17 16.15
N PHE A 46 11.28 -6.68 15.27
CA PHE A 46 12.28 -7.50 14.62
C PHE A 46 13.65 -6.83 14.60
N VAL A 47 14.67 -7.66 14.82
CA VAL A 47 16.08 -7.35 14.69
C VAL A 47 16.63 -8.18 13.54
N ASP A 48 17.64 -7.70 12.81
CA ASP A 48 18.34 -8.51 11.82
C ASP A 48 19.79 -8.79 12.23
N PRO A 49 20.05 -9.86 13.01
CA PRO A 49 21.40 -10.20 13.45
C PRO A 49 22.35 -10.56 12.31
N SER A 50 21.82 -10.88 11.12
CA SER A 50 22.58 -11.38 9.98
C SER A 50 22.78 -10.37 8.85
N GLY A 51 22.03 -9.27 8.86
CA GLY A 51 21.91 -8.34 7.72
C GLY A 51 21.00 -8.84 6.58
N HIS A 52 20.37 -10.01 6.72
CA HIS A 52 19.58 -10.66 5.67
C HIS A 52 18.20 -11.18 6.13
N LYS A 53 17.88 -11.11 7.43
CA LYS A 53 16.73 -11.81 8.02
C LYS A 53 16.16 -11.09 9.25
N ALA A 54 14.86 -10.84 9.25
CA ALA A 54 14.14 -10.43 10.47
C ALA A 54 14.08 -11.57 11.50
N CYS A 55 14.41 -11.28 12.75
CA CYS A 55 14.38 -12.17 13.92
C CYS A 55 13.68 -11.46 15.08
N ASP A 56 12.97 -12.18 15.94
CA ASP A 56 12.44 -11.61 17.18
C ASP A 56 13.57 -11.33 18.19
N GLY A 57 13.28 -10.45 19.17
CA GLY A 57 14.25 -9.68 19.97
C GLY A 57 15.25 -10.43 20.87
N ASP A 58 15.37 -11.76 20.77
CA ASP A 58 16.19 -12.57 21.69
C ASP A 58 17.47 -13.14 21.05
N GLY A 59 17.71 -12.84 19.77
CA GLY A 59 19.02 -12.59 19.14
C GLY A 59 20.14 -13.64 19.11
N ILE A 60 20.15 -14.69 19.95
CA ILE A 60 21.24 -15.69 19.97
C ILE A 60 20.73 -17.11 20.27
N ASN A 61 19.54 -17.28 20.87
CA ASN A 61 18.93 -18.59 21.13
C ASN A 61 17.41 -18.68 20.84
N GLY A 62 16.77 -17.56 20.43
CA GLY A 62 15.44 -17.55 19.85
C GLY A 62 15.53 -17.91 18.36
N GLY A 63 14.61 -18.73 17.86
CA GLY A 63 14.71 -19.25 16.51
C GLY A 63 14.78 -18.13 15.47
N CYS A 64 15.89 -18.07 14.72
CA CYS A 64 15.89 -17.51 13.36
C CYS A 64 15.06 -18.43 12.44
N ASP A 65 13.85 -18.74 12.84
CA ASP A 65 12.85 -19.44 12.05
C ASP A 65 12.08 -18.39 11.25
N GLN A 66 11.45 -18.79 10.16
CA GLN A 66 10.72 -17.94 9.22
C GLN A 66 9.46 -17.27 9.84
N SER A 67 9.35 -17.20 11.17
CA SER A 67 8.09 -17.16 11.93
C SER A 67 7.49 -15.78 12.19
N GLY A 68 7.96 -14.73 11.50
CA GLY A 68 7.27 -13.43 11.44
C GLY A 68 6.53 -13.20 10.11
N ILE A 69 6.84 -14.01 9.09
CA ILE A 69 6.21 -13.94 7.78
C ILE A 69 5.15 -15.03 7.73
N PRO A 70 3.88 -14.70 7.47
CA PRO A 70 2.87 -15.71 7.25
C PRO A 70 3.28 -16.66 6.10
N ASP A 71 3.58 -17.92 6.42
CA ASP A 71 3.95 -18.98 5.48
C ASP A 71 2.78 -19.96 5.21
N THR A 72 1.71 -19.82 5.99
CA THR A 72 0.45 -20.56 5.80
C THR A 72 -0.73 -19.61 5.71
N LEU A 73 -1.80 -20.06 5.03
CA LEU A 73 -3.06 -19.31 4.95
C LEU A 73 -3.64 -18.99 6.34
N SER A 74 -3.45 -19.88 7.31
CA SER A 74 -3.90 -19.66 8.71
C SER A 74 -3.17 -18.50 9.36
N GLN A 75 -1.84 -18.41 9.21
CA GLN A 75 -1.07 -17.28 9.72
C GLN A 75 -1.43 -15.98 8.99
N VAL A 76 -1.68 -16.01 7.69
CA VAL A 76 -2.12 -14.82 6.94
C VAL A 76 -3.45 -14.30 7.50
N ARG A 77 -4.39 -15.20 7.81
CA ARG A 77 -5.67 -14.84 8.43
C ARG A 77 -5.48 -14.20 9.81
N ILE A 78 -4.50 -14.66 10.60
CA ILE A 78 -4.18 -14.07 11.90
C ILE A 78 -3.58 -12.67 11.70
N ALA A 79 -2.64 -12.52 10.78
CA ALA A 79 -2.01 -11.25 10.46
C ALA A 79 -3.04 -10.21 9.96
N LEU A 80 -3.92 -10.58 9.03
CA LEU A 80 -4.99 -9.68 8.58
C LEU A 80 -5.97 -9.30 9.70
N ARG A 81 -6.28 -10.23 10.61
CA ARG A 81 -7.12 -9.93 11.79
C ARG A 81 -6.47 -8.92 12.73
N SER A 82 -5.14 -8.86 12.81
CA SER A 82 -4.48 -7.83 13.63
C SER A 82 -4.71 -6.42 13.09
N TYR A 83 -4.98 -6.28 11.79
CA TYR A 83 -5.43 -5.05 11.11
C TYR A 83 -6.95 -4.89 11.08
N GLY A 84 -7.73 -5.78 11.72
CA GLY A 84 -9.20 -5.73 11.68
C GLY A 84 -9.82 -6.28 10.39
N VAL A 85 -9.02 -6.92 9.52
CA VAL A 85 -9.48 -7.48 8.24
C VAL A 85 -9.87 -8.95 8.37
N LYS A 86 -11.07 -9.29 7.91
CA LYS A 86 -11.58 -10.68 7.86
C LYS A 86 -11.61 -11.19 6.43
N LEU A 87 -11.17 -12.44 6.20
CA LEU A 87 -11.26 -13.09 4.89
C LEU A 87 -12.54 -13.95 4.78
N ARG A 88 -13.34 -13.68 3.75
CA ARG A 88 -14.58 -14.40 3.41
C ARG A 88 -14.46 -15.08 2.03
N ASN A 89 -15.04 -16.27 1.92
CA ASN A 89 -15.24 -16.96 0.64
C ASN A 89 -16.65 -16.64 0.12
N LYS A 90 -16.80 -16.45 -1.19
CA LYS A 90 -18.11 -16.34 -1.83
C LYS A 90 -18.28 -17.42 -2.89
N ASP A 91 -19.44 -18.06 -2.86
CA ASP A 91 -19.78 -19.21 -3.69
C ASP A 91 -18.71 -20.32 -3.60
N SER A 92 -18.20 -20.80 -4.74
CA SER A 92 -17.15 -21.83 -4.79
C SER A 92 -15.72 -21.29 -4.70
N ALA A 93 -15.53 -19.96 -4.64
CA ALA A 93 -14.20 -19.37 -4.57
C ALA A 93 -13.58 -19.55 -3.19
N THR A 94 -12.28 -19.84 -3.14
CA THR A 94 -11.54 -20.02 -1.89
C THR A 94 -10.25 -19.21 -1.92
N TRP A 95 -9.90 -18.61 -0.77
CA TRP A 95 -8.64 -17.90 -0.64
C TRP A 95 -7.48 -18.87 -0.77
N SER A 96 -6.67 -18.69 -1.80
CA SER A 96 -5.35 -19.32 -1.89
C SER A 96 -4.38 -18.64 -0.93
N PHE A 97 -3.28 -19.33 -0.57
CA PHE A 97 -2.21 -18.70 0.21
C PHE A 97 -1.65 -17.45 -0.51
N ASN A 98 -1.39 -17.55 -1.81
CA ASN A 98 -0.80 -16.46 -2.59
C ASN A 98 -1.70 -15.23 -2.66
N ASP A 99 -3.01 -15.41 -2.88
CA ASP A 99 -3.95 -14.30 -2.91
C ASP A 99 -4.05 -13.63 -1.53
N ALA A 100 -4.19 -14.44 -0.48
CA ALA A 100 -4.32 -13.94 0.88
C ALA A 100 -3.04 -13.20 1.33
N TYR A 101 -1.88 -13.77 1.02
CA TYR A 101 -0.58 -13.18 1.34
C TYR A 101 -0.39 -11.86 0.59
N SER A 102 -0.77 -11.80 -0.69
CA SER A 102 -0.74 -10.56 -1.48
C SER A 102 -1.65 -9.48 -0.89
N ALA A 103 -2.85 -9.84 -0.43
CA ALA A 103 -3.73 -8.92 0.28
C ALA A 103 -3.12 -8.43 1.60
N TYR A 104 -2.49 -9.32 2.37
CA TYR A 104 -1.76 -8.95 3.58
C TYR A 104 -0.63 -7.97 3.29
N LEU A 105 0.15 -8.18 2.22
CA LEU A 105 1.20 -7.23 1.81
C LEU A 105 0.62 -5.84 1.52
N GLY A 106 -0.51 -5.75 0.79
CA GLY A 106 -1.18 -4.48 0.54
C GLY A 106 -1.67 -3.79 1.82
N VAL A 107 -2.34 -4.53 2.71
CA VAL A 107 -2.82 -4.03 4.02
C VAL A 107 -1.66 -3.52 4.88
N SER A 108 -0.58 -4.31 4.99
CA SER A 108 0.59 -3.94 5.79
C SER A 108 1.31 -2.71 5.24
N ALA A 109 1.36 -2.55 3.91
CA ALA A 109 1.93 -1.37 3.28
C ALA A 109 1.10 -0.12 3.58
N VAL A 110 -0.23 -0.20 3.44
CA VAL A 110 -1.14 0.90 3.78
C VAL A 110 -1.03 1.26 5.27
N GLY A 111 -1.09 0.27 6.16
CA GLY A 111 -0.95 0.51 7.60
C GLY A 111 0.39 1.16 7.95
N SER A 112 1.48 0.76 7.30
CA SER A 112 2.80 1.38 7.47
C SER A 112 2.81 2.83 6.97
N ALA A 113 2.17 3.11 5.83
CA ALA A 113 2.07 4.47 5.30
C ALA A 113 1.28 5.39 6.24
N LEU A 114 0.13 4.96 6.72
CA LEU A 114 -0.67 5.69 7.71
C LEU A 114 0.09 5.88 9.04
N SER A 115 0.87 4.88 9.46
CA SER A 115 1.69 4.95 10.67
C SER A 115 2.74 6.06 10.59
N ARG A 116 3.39 6.23 9.42
CA ARG A 116 4.39 7.30 9.22
C ARG A 116 3.82 8.69 9.46
N VAL A 117 2.57 8.93 9.06
CA VAL A 117 1.91 10.24 9.19
C VAL A 117 1.36 10.45 10.59
N SER A 118 0.66 9.43 11.11
CA SER A 118 -0.05 9.54 12.40
C SER A 118 0.84 9.40 13.62
N GLY A 119 2.01 8.78 13.48
CA GLY A 119 2.86 8.35 14.61
C GLY A 119 2.27 7.21 15.44
N GLN A 120 1.14 6.64 15.04
CA GLN A 120 0.49 5.51 15.70
C GLN A 120 0.95 4.17 15.12
N GLU A 121 0.77 3.08 15.86
CA GLU A 121 1.03 1.71 15.41
C GLU A 121 0.22 1.37 14.14
N ALA A 122 0.86 0.74 13.15
CA ALA A 122 0.27 0.44 11.83
C ALA A 122 -1.07 -0.29 11.91
N THR A 123 -1.20 -1.28 12.81
CA THR A 123 -2.46 -2.01 13.00
C THR A 123 -3.54 -1.18 13.67
N THR A 124 -3.16 -0.22 14.51
CA THR A 124 -4.10 0.65 15.24
C THR A 124 -4.66 1.70 14.30
N ILE A 125 -3.79 2.41 13.59
CA ILE A 125 -4.24 3.45 12.66
C ILE A 125 -5.00 2.88 11.47
N PHE A 126 -4.63 1.68 11.00
CA PHE A 126 -5.39 1.02 9.94
C PHE A 126 -6.82 0.69 10.40
N LYS A 127 -7.01 0.19 11.62
CA LYS A 127 -8.35 -0.06 12.17
C LYS A 127 -9.15 1.22 12.29
N GLN A 128 -8.52 2.29 12.77
CA GLN A 128 -9.17 3.60 12.85
C GLN A 128 -9.65 4.09 11.48
N ALA A 129 -8.87 3.82 10.43
CA ALA A 129 -9.17 4.24 9.06
C ALA A 129 -10.19 3.35 8.33
N PHE A 130 -10.31 2.06 8.69
CA PHE A 130 -11.01 1.07 7.85
C PHE A 130 -11.92 0.09 8.60
N GLU A 131 -11.89 0.02 9.94
CA GLU A 131 -12.67 -0.98 10.66
C GLU A 131 -14.17 -0.60 10.71
N PRO A 132 -15.09 -1.55 10.44
CA PRO A 132 -14.89 -2.97 10.14
C PRO A 132 -14.52 -3.26 8.68
N MET A 133 -13.55 -4.17 8.44
CA MET A 133 -13.13 -4.54 7.09
C MET A 133 -13.25 -6.05 6.78
N THR A 134 -13.87 -6.39 5.64
CA THR A 134 -13.96 -7.76 5.13
C THR A 134 -13.44 -7.86 3.70
N PHE A 135 -12.49 -8.76 3.44
CA PHE A 135 -12.07 -9.10 2.08
C PHE A 135 -12.74 -10.38 1.63
N THR A 136 -13.45 -10.33 0.51
CA THR A 136 -14.20 -11.46 -0.04
C THR A 136 -13.55 -11.92 -1.34
N ILE A 137 -13.34 -13.22 -1.53
CA ILE A 137 -12.83 -13.78 -2.80
C ILE A 137 -13.97 -14.35 -3.65
N ARG A 138 -13.91 -14.17 -4.97
CA ARG A 138 -14.91 -14.56 -5.97
C ARG A 138 -14.26 -15.12 -7.24
N ASN A 139 -14.99 -15.91 -8.03
CA ASN A 139 -14.49 -16.47 -9.30
C ASN A 139 -14.99 -15.72 -10.55
N ASP A 140 -16.06 -14.93 -10.43
CA ASP A 140 -16.88 -14.44 -11.54
C ASP A 140 -16.97 -12.90 -11.58
N MET A 141 -15.85 -12.23 -11.37
CA MET A 141 -15.81 -10.77 -11.40
C MET A 141 -15.40 -10.23 -12.76
N ARG A 142 -16.11 -9.18 -13.21
CA ARG A 142 -15.75 -8.38 -14.38
C ARG A 142 -14.44 -7.60 -14.16
N TYR A 143 -14.18 -7.21 -12.93
CA TYR A 143 -13.01 -6.44 -12.49
C TYR A 143 -12.21 -7.25 -11.48
N PHE A 144 -10.91 -6.97 -11.33
CA PHE A 144 -10.08 -7.74 -10.40
C PHE A 144 -10.36 -7.44 -8.93
N GLY A 145 -11.01 -6.32 -8.62
CA GLY A 145 -11.59 -6.07 -7.30
C GLY A 145 -12.64 -4.96 -7.32
N ILE A 146 -13.50 -4.94 -6.30
CA ILE A 146 -14.55 -3.93 -6.09
C ILE A 146 -14.53 -3.56 -4.61
N ALA A 147 -14.43 -2.26 -4.31
CA ALA A 147 -14.43 -1.76 -2.94
C ALA A 147 -15.80 -1.18 -2.56
N SER A 148 -16.11 -1.26 -1.28
CA SER A 148 -17.18 -0.54 -0.61
C SER A 148 -16.69 -0.07 0.76
N ASP A 149 -17.51 0.69 1.48
CA ASP A 149 -17.31 0.86 2.92
C ASP A 149 -17.32 -0.52 3.60
N GLY A 150 -16.23 -0.85 4.29
CA GLY A 150 -16.03 -2.06 5.06
C GLY A 150 -15.95 -3.40 4.29
N ASN A 151 -15.93 -3.41 2.96
CA ASN A 151 -15.70 -4.63 2.19
C ASN A 151 -14.91 -4.41 0.90
N ILE A 152 -14.04 -5.36 0.56
CA ILE A 152 -13.41 -5.45 -0.76
C ILE A 152 -13.63 -6.85 -1.33
N ASP A 153 -14.29 -6.93 -2.47
CA ASP A 153 -14.39 -8.16 -3.26
C ASP A 153 -13.16 -8.26 -4.18
N PHE A 154 -12.54 -9.44 -4.27
CA PHE A 154 -11.40 -9.73 -5.14
C PHE A 154 -11.69 -10.93 -6.07
N GLN A 155 -11.14 -10.87 -7.28
CA GLN A 155 -11.11 -11.99 -8.20
C GLN A 155 -10.01 -13.00 -7.79
N ALA A 156 -10.38 -14.27 -7.67
CA ALA A 156 -9.46 -15.36 -7.36
C ALA A 156 -8.30 -15.43 -8.36
N GLY A 157 -7.07 -15.58 -7.85
CA GLY A 157 -5.84 -15.64 -8.65
C GLY A 157 -5.40 -14.30 -9.25
N ARG A 158 -6.03 -13.18 -8.89
CA ARG A 158 -5.69 -11.84 -9.39
C ARG A 158 -5.33 -10.85 -8.28
N VAL A 159 -5.21 -11.31 -7.03
CA VAL A 159 -4.92 -10.43 -5.91
C VAL A 159 -3.45 -10.03 -5.91
N THR A 160 -3.17 -8.74 -5.83
CA THR A 160 -1.82 -8.18 -5.68
C THR A 160 -1.81 -7.16 -4.56
N ALA A 161 -0.65 -6.91 -3.96
CA ALA A 161 -0.51 -5.89 -2.91
C ALA A 161 -0.96 -4.50 -3.39
N ARG A 162 -0.66 -4.19 -4.66
CA ARG A 162 -1.05 -2.94 -5.32
C ARG A 162 -2.55 -2.84 -5.53
N LEU A 163 -3.18 -3.89 -6.07
CA LEU A 163 -4.63 -3.92 -6.21
C LEU A 163 -5.32 -3.77 -4.85
N THR A 164 -4.78 -4.40 -3.80
CA THR A 164 -5.31 -4.25 -2.44
C THR A 164 -5.18 -2.82 -1.93
N ALA A 165 -4.01 -2.18 -2.07
CA ALA A 165 -3.83 -0.78 -1.66
C ALA A 165 -4.73 0.18 -2.45
N HIS A 166 -4.84 -0.01 -3.77
CA HIS A 166 -5.74 0.75 -4.62
C HIS A 166 -7.20 0.59 -4.18
N LYS A 167 -7.68 -0.65 -3.94
CA LYS A 167 -9.07 -0.85 -3.48
C LYS A 167 -9.29 -0.36 -2.04
N LEU A 168 -8.25 -0.29 -1.22
CA LEU A 168 -8.30 0.41 0.06
C LEU A 168 -8.40 1.94 -0.11
N GLY A 169 -7.82 2.53 -1.16
CA GLY A 169 -8.02 3.95 -1.48
C GLY A 169 -9.49 4.30 -1.72
N HIS A 170 -10.18 3.51 -2.54
CA HIS A 170 -11.64 3.58 -2.70
C HIS A 170 -12.37 3.40 -1.36
N SER A 171 -12.03 2.35 -0.61
CA SER A 171 -12.69 2.08 0.67
C SER A 171 -12.50 3.22 1.69
N PHE A 172 -11.35 3.90 1.67
CA PHE A 172 -11.01 5.00 2.57
C PHE A 172 -12.00 6.17 2.42
N GLU A 173 -12.23 6.63 1.18
CA GLU A 173 -13.19 7.72 0.95
C GLU A 173 -14.62 7.32 1.31
N MET A 174 -14.99 6.06 1.03
CA MET A 174 -16.34 5.57 1.34
C MET A 174 -16.55 5.45 2.85
N HIS A 175 -15.50 5.10 3.60
CA HIS A 175 -15.53 5.05 5.06
C HIS A 175 -15.66 6.45 5.66
N MET A 176 -14.89 7.44 5.16
CA MET A 176 -15.04 8.84 5.56
C MET A 176 -16.47 9.35 5.32
N LYS A 177 -17.04 9.06 4.15
CA LYS A 177 -18.42 9.40 3.83
C LYS A 177 -19.42 8.74 4.79
N ALA A 178 -19.25 7.46 5.08
CA ALA A 178 -20.11 6.74 6.00
C ALA A 178 -20.07 7.35 7.41
N ASN A 179 -18.87 7.67 7.91
CA ASN A 179 -18.65 8.32 9.20
C ASN A 179 -19.24 9.74 9.25
N ASN A 180 -19.35 10.42 8.10
CA ASN A 180 -20.03 11.71 7.96
C ASN A 180 -21.51 11.59 7.55
N GLY A 181 -22.21 10.55 8.03
CA GLY A 181 -23.66 10.40 7.84
C GLY A 181 -24.08 10.13 6.39
N GLY A 182 -23.18 9.58 5.57
CA GLY A 182 -23.43 9.26 4.16
C GLY A 182 -23.17 10.40 3.19
N VAL A 183 -22.57 11.50 3.64
CA VAL A 183 -22.27 12.69 2.83
C VAL A 183 -20.76 12.89 2.76
N TYR A 184 -20.24 13.21 1.57
CA TYR A 184 -18.85 13.63 1.46
C TYR A 184 -18.66 15.01 2.09
N ALA A 185 -17.80 15.09 3.11
CA ALA A 185 -17.39 16.37 3.67
C ALA A 185 -16.52 17.14 2.66
N ASP A 186 -16.52 18.47 2.76
CA ASP A 186 -15.76 19.33 1.85
C ASP A 186 -14.23 19.08 1.92
N ASP A 187 -13.77 18.54 3.04
CA ASP A 187 -12.38 18.18 3.32
C ASP A 187 -12.07 16.70 3.07
N CYS A 188 -12.98 15.91 2.49
CA CYS A 188 -12.63 14.54 2.10
C CYS A 188 -11.72 14.56 0.84
N PRO A 189 -10.85 13.53 0.66
CA PRO A 189 -9.89 13.50 -0.44
C PRO A 189 -10.53 13.74 -1.80
N LEU A 190 -11.64 13.04 -2.06
CA LEU A 190 -12.35 13.10 -3.34
C LEU A 190 -12.93 14.50 -3.62
N VAL A 191 -13.58 15.14 -2.65
CA VAL A 191 -14.16 16.48 -2.83
C VAL A 191 -13.08 17.54 -2.95
N MET A 192 -12.03 17.46 -2.14
CA MET A 192 -10.87 18.35 -2.26
C MET A 192 -10.24 18.23 -3.65
N PHE A 193 -10.00 17.00 -4.11
CA PHE A 193 -9.46 16.71 -5.42
C PHE A 193 -10.33 17.26 -6.57
N ILE A 194 -11.64 17.03 -6.53
CA ILE A 194 -12.58 17.46 -7.58
C ILE A 194 -12.77 18.97 -7.59
N SER A 195 -12.79 19.62 -6.43
CA SER A 195 -13.08 21.06 -6.32
C SER A 195 -11.84 21.94 -6.44
N GLN A 196 -10.71 21.51 -5.90
CA GLN A 196 -9.49 22.30 -5.81
C GLN A 196 -8.47 21.89 -6.87
N GLY A 197 -8.34 20.60 -7.18
CA GLY A 197 -7.27 20.03 -8.00
C GLY A 197 -5.92 20.03 -7.29
N ILE A 198 -4.96 19.28 -7.84
CA ILE A 198 -3.59 19.20 -7.34
C ILE A 198 -2.68 19.95 -8.30
N TYR A 199 -1.87 20.86 -7.78
CA TYR A 199 -0.96 21.70 -8.57
C TYR A 199 0.49 21.45 -8.18
N ASP A 200 1.39 21.49 -9.17
CA ASP A 200 2.82 21.42 -8.93
C ASP A 200 3.40 22.75 -8.41
N ALA A 201 4.68 22.74 -8.04
CA ALA A 201 5.38 23.93 -7.54
C ALA A 201 5.43 25.10 -8.55
N ASN A 202 5.15 24.86 -9.83
CA ASN A 202 5.09 25.87 -10.89
C ASN A 202 3.65 26.32 -11.18
N ASN A 203 2.68 25.92 -10.34
CA ASN A 203 1.26 26.19 -10.50
C ASN A 203 0.65 25.55 -11.76
N ASN A 204 1.24 24.47 -12.27
CA ASN A 204 0.62 23.64 -13.31
C ASN A 204 -0.36 22.67 -12.65
N LEU A 205 -1.55 22.53 -13.24
CA LEU A 205 -2.51 21.52 -12.80
C LEU A 205 -1.99 20.12 -13.14
N VAL A 206 -1.80 19.29 -12.12
CA VAL A 206 -1.37 17.89 -12.24
C VAL A 206 -2.57 17.01 -12.55
N THR A 207 -3.56 17.00 -11.67
CA THR A 207 -4.84 16.29 -11.90
C THR A 207 -5.95 16.89 -11.03
N GLY A 208 -7.18 16.47 -11.27
CA GLY A 208 -8.39 16.97 -10.61
C GLY A 208 -8.92 18.28 -11.19
N LYS A 209 -9.84 18.91 -10.45
CA LYS A 209 -10.53 20.16 -10.82
C LYS A 209 -11.32 20.10 -12.13
N GLY A 210 -12.55 19.58 -12.05
CA GLY A 210 -13.57 19.68 -13.11
C GLY A 210 -14.35 18.39 -13.32
N LEU A 211 -15.68 18.44 -13.15
CA LEU A 211 -16.62 17.29 -13.17
C LEU A 211 -16.76 16.53 -14.51
N SER A 212 -15.86 16.73 -15.48
CA SER A 212 -15.92 16.02 -16.77
C SER A 212 -14.69 16.19 -17.67
N ASN A 213 -13.50 16.50 -17.16
CA ASN A 213 -12.37 16.86 -18.04
C ASN A 213 -11.45 15.68 -18.37
N ARG A 214 -11.95 14.74 -19.19
CA ARG A 214 -11.13 13.84 -20.02
C ARG A 214 -10.21 14.57 -21.03
N TYR A 215 -10.13 15.90 -21.00
CA TYR A 215 -9.47 16.70 -22.01
C TYR A 215 -8.74 17.93 -21.45
N ASN A 216 -7.94 17.78 -20.40
CA ASN A 216 -6.88 18.77 -20.21
C ASN A 216 -5.77 18.69 -21.28
N GLY A 217 -5.87 17.79 -22.26
CA GLY A 217 -4.97 17.78 -23.41
C GLY A 217 -3.50 17.50 -23.07
N LEU A 218 -3.19 17.26 -21.80
CA LEU A 218 -1.92 16.78 -21.35
C LEU A 218 -1.93 15.28 -21.57
N PHE A 219 -1.28 14.86 -22.66
CA PHE A 219 -0.82 13.49 -22.78
C PHE A 219 -0.13 13.13 -21.46
N ALA A 220 -0.50 11.99 -20.92
CA ALA A 220 0.04 11.50 -19.67
C ALA A 220 1.36 10.72 -19.86
N PRO A 221 2.45 11.42 -20.21
CA PRO A 221 3.74 11.08 -19.64
C PRO A 221 4.32 12.18 -18.73
N ASN A 222 3.61 13.28 -18.47
CA ASN A 222 4.07 14.37 -17.58
C ASN A 222 3.32 14.47 -16.23
N ASN A 223 2.42 13.53 -15.94
CA ASN A 223 1.39 13.68 -14.89
C ASN A 223 1.74 13.08 -13.52
N GLY A 224 3.02 13.06 -13.14
CA GLY A 224 3.46 12.66 -11.79
C GLY A 224 3.43 11.16 -11.47
N TYR A 225 2.87 10.30 -12.32
CA TYR A 225 2.93 8.84 -12.18
C TYR A 225 4.21 8.25 -12.78
N ALA A 226 4.86 7.34 -12.07
CA ALA A 226 6.03 6.64 -12.59
C ALA A 226 5.62 5.48 -13.52
N CYS A 227 6.31 5.36 -14.65
CA CYS A 227 6.23 4.18 -15.51
C CYS A 227 7.54 3.41 -15.42
N ASP A 228 7.49 2.13 -15.03
CA ASP A 228 8.64 1.26 -15.20
C ASP A 228 8.62 0.63 -16.59
N ARG A 229 9.56 1.08 -17.42
CA ARG A 229 9.74 0.66 -18.81
C ARG A 229 10.15 -0.81 -18.94
N TYR A 230 10.65 -1.45 -17.87
CA TYR A 230 11.12 -2.84 -17.89
C TYR A 230 10.05 -3.86 -17.55
N ILE A 231 8.98 -3.46 -16.85
CA ILE A 231 7.83 -4.32 -16.53
C ILE A 231 6.61 -4.07 -17.42
N GLY A 232 6.66 -3.04 -18.29
CA GLY A 232 5.59 -2.75 -19.25
C GLY A 232 4.30 -2.19 -18.60
N GLU A 233 4.31 -1.97 -17.30
CA GLU A 233 3.19 -1.45 -16.52
C GLU A 233 3.57 -0.06 -15.99
N CYS A 234 2.91 0.95 -16.53
CA CYS A 234 2.86 2.26 -15.88
C CYS A 234 2.07 2.14 -14.58
N GLN A 235 2.40 2.93 -13.55
CA GLN A 235 1.82 2.77 -12.21
C GLN A 235 0.57 3.63 -11.94
N TRP A 236 -0.07 4.11 -12.99
CA TRP A 236 -1.54 4.18 -13.02
C TRP A 236 -2.11 2.77 -13.24
N HIS A 237 -3.37 2.49 -12.94
CA HIS A 237 -3.94 1.24 -13.45
C HIS A 237 -3.95 1.28 -15.01
N SER A 238 -3.57 0.18 -15.68
CA SER A 238 -3.47 0.19 -17.15
C SER A 238 -4.84 0.43 -17.80
N ARG A 239 -4.85 0.87 -19.07
CA ARG A 239 -6.07 1.03 -19.89
C ARG A 239 -6.89 -0.27 -20.01
N ASP A 240 -6.31 -1.42 -19.68
CA ASP A 240 -6.95 -2.74 -19.70
C ASP A 240 -7.81 -3.02 -18.45
N VAL A 241 -7.75 -2.16 -17.43
CA VAL A 241 -8.57 -2.20 -16.21
C VAL A 241 -9.39 -0.92 -15.99
N ASP A 242 -9.52 -0.09 -17.04
CA ASP A 242 -10.32 1.15 -17.11
C ASP A 242 -11.83 0.85 -17.15
N ASP A 243 -12.57 1.31 -16.14
CA ASP A 243 -14.01 1.09 -16.01
C ASP A 243 -14.89 2.35 -15.94
N TRP A 244 -14.39 3.47 -16.48
CA TRP A 244 -15.15 4.69 -16.80
C TRP A 244 -15.56 5.63 -15.63
N SER A 245 -15.03 5.49 -14.41
CA SER A 245 -15.07 6.55 -13.38
C SER A 245 -13.72 7.21 -13.21
N ASN A 246 -13.65 8.52 -13.47
CA ASN A 246 -12.41 9.22 -13.81
C ASN A 246 -11.65 9.74 -12.57
N GLU A 247 -12.37 10.14 -11.52
CA GLU A 247 -11.80 10.82 -10.35
C GLU A 247 -11.65 9.89 -9.14
N ASP A 248 -12.59 8.97 -8.95
CA ASP A 248 -12.55 7.95 -7.87
C ASP A 248 -11.36 7.00 -8.07
N GLU A 249 -11.15 6.54 -9.31
CA GLU A 249 -10.02 5.66 -9.66
C GLU A 249 -8.68 6.40 -9.62
N ASP A 250 -8.63 7.68 -10.01
CA ASP A 250 -7.41 8.50 -9.91
C ASP A 250 -7.02 8.72 -8.44
N TRP A 251 -8.00 8.96 -7.54
CA TRP A 251 -7.74 8.96 -6.10
C TRP A 251 -7.18 7.63 -5.62
N ALA A 252 -7.77 6.50 -6.01
CA ALA A 252 -7.29 5.18 -5.61
C ALA A 252 -5.86 4.91 -6.11
N ASP A 253 -5.50 5.39 -7.30
CA ASP A 253 -4.15 5.34 -7.84
C ASP A 253 -3.17 6.25 -7.08
N ILE A 254 -3.58 7.47 -6.73
CA ILE A 254 -2.80 8.37 -5.87
C ILE A 254 -2.54 7.70 -4.52
N PHE A 255 -3.57 7.17 -3.87
CA PHE A 255 -3.46 6.51 -2.57
C PHE A 255 -2.54 5.29 -2.62
N MET A 256 -2.65 4.46 -3.66
CA MET A 256 -1.77 3.32 -3.89
C MET A 256 -0.31 3.78 -4.08
N ASN A 257 -0.06 4.74 -4.96
CA ASN A 257 1.30 5.20 -5.24
C ASN A 257 1.94 5.90 -4.04
N TRP A 258 1.15 6.66 -3.27
CA TRP A 258 1.58 7.23 -1.99
C TRP A 258 1.97 6.14 -0.99
N THR A 259 1.17 5.08 -0.89
CA THR A 259 1.44 3.93 -0.02
C THR A 259 2.82 3.31 -0.31
N PHE A 260 3.15 3.15 -1.60
CA PHE A 260 4.41 2.55 -2.05
C PHE A 260 5.53 3.55 -2.32
N GLY A 261 5.30 4.86 -2.13
CA GLY A 261 6.26 5.92 -2.44
C GLY A 261 6.71 5.94 -3.91
N TYR A 262 5.81 5.62 -4.84
CA TYR A 262 6.16 5.37 -6.24
C TYR A 262 5.51 6.37 -7.22
N PHE A 263 5.83 7.65 -7.03
CA PHE A 263 5.53 8.69 -8.01
C PHE A 263 6.73 8.95 -8.93
N ALA A 264 6.49 9.60 -10.06
CA ALA A 264 7.56 10.03 -10.95
C ALA A 264 8.46 11.05 -10.23
N PRO A 265 9.79 11.00 -10.43
CA PRO A 265 10.73 11.96 -9.83
C PRO A 265 10.69 13.29 -10.60
N ASN A 266 9.55 13.98 -10.54
CA ASN A 266 9.31 15.27 -11.18
C ASN A 266 8.34 16.12 -10.32
N PRO A 267 8.19 17.43 -10.60
CA PRO A 267 7.36 18.32 -9.79
C PRO A 267 5.90 17.86 -9.64
N ALA A 268 5.35 17.15 -10.63
CA ALA A 268 4.00 16.61 -10.56
C ALA A 268 3.90 15.43 -9.59
N GLY A 269 4.89 14.52 -9.58
CA GLY A 269 4.94 13.40 -8.65
C GLY A 269 5.15 13.86 -7.21
N ASP A 270 6.01 14.86 -7.01
CA ASP A 270 6.20 15.50 -5.71
C ASP A 270 4.90 16.13 -5.21
N ALA A 271 4.13 16.78 -6.09
CA ALA A 271 2.85 17.38 -5.74
C ALA A 271 1.82 16.34 -5.30
N LEU A 272 1.72 15.20 -6.00
CA LEU A 272 0.81 14.11 -5.62
C LEU A 272 1.18 13.53 -4.26
N TYR A 273 2.47 13.24 -4.05
CA TYR A 273 2.96 12.71 -2.77
C TYR A 273 2.68 13.69 -1.62
N ASN A 274 3.09 14.95 -1.76
CA ASN A 274 2.95 15.96 -0.73
C ASN A 274 1.50 16.31 -0.43
N TRP A 275 0.62 16.25 -1.44
CA TRP A 275 -0.81 16.50 -1.23
C TRP A 275 -1.43 15.44 -0.32
N VAL A 276 -1.14 14.15 -0.53
CA VAL A 276 -1.61 13.11 0.39
C VAL A 276 -0.98 13.28 1.77
N GLU A 277 0.34 13.45 1.85
CA GLU A 277 1.04 13.58 3.14
C GLU A 277 0.51 14.74 4.00
N THR A 278 0.24 15.90 3.38
CA THR A 278 -0.19 17.09 4.11
C THR A 278 -1.61 16.96 4.65
N ASN A 279 -2.48 16.20 3.98
CA ASN A 279 -3.90 16.10 4.33
C ASN A 279 -4.27 14.80 5.08
N MET A 280 -3.43 13.75 4.98
CA MET A 280 -3.73 12.45 5.57
C MET A 280 -3.98 12.51 7.08
N GLU A 281 -3.22 13.31 7.83
CA GLU A 281 -3.44 13.45 9.27
C GLU A 281 -4.83 14.01 9.59
N SER A 282 -5.33 14.98 8.82
CA SER A 282 -6.69 15.50 9.01
C SER A 282 -7.77 14.49 8.63
N TRP A 283 -7.54 13.68 7.59
CA TRP A 283 -8.50 12.67 7.14
C TRP A 283 -8.64 11.49 8.10
N LEU A 284 -7.66 11.27 8.97
CA LEU A 284 -7.67 10.20 9.98
C LEU A 284 -8.36 10.59 11.29
N ARG A 285 -8.82 11.84 11.46
CA ARG A 285 -9.38 12.36 12.72
C ARG A 285 -10.83 11.99 12.96
#